data_AF-A0A381EDX6-F1
#
_entry.id   AF-A0A381EDX6-F1
#
_cell.length_a   1.000
_cell.length_b   1.000
_cell.length_c   1.000
_cell.angle_alpha   90.00
_cell.angle_beta   90.00
_cell.angle_gamma   90.00
#
_symmetry.space_group_name_H-M   'P 1'
#
loop_
_entity.id
_entity.type
_entity.pdbx_description
1 polymer ?
#
loop_
_entity_poly.entity_id
_entity_poly.type
_entity_poly.pdbx_seq_one_letter_code
_entity_poly.pdbx_strand_id
1 'polypeptide(L)'
;MTRKLITLLGKAQKGGDYREANYLLDDQTYRTSYFGLALDQHLQSDHLIILGTSGSMWDNLAQQLGIDADLALLEAAEQDSVTPALLAPLAQAASDKLGKPVTCDLIPYGRSEAEQIATINHILHYYAKGDRAILDVTHGLRHLPMLIQQIANLLPTLRCTSIEGIHYGALDLTRDDATPVLRMDGLQHISAWQNALAAYDYSGNSAALVPILNTIGISDATTRLLAQASFAEQTHNLRQYREKIRQFLAALKKEPPTPLLGLIQPTLHERLKLDPKQRDWEHRFHLATQALHNGDYLRAALYGYEAIFERILDDNHLQHNDDYETRKNAVLRYIQSRKADWRDAKSGSRHSHTLYDKYEKLRQIRNALTHGERGNEYITATLNNEDKLRRELADCLDKLKTLTL
;
A
#
# COMPACT_ATOMS: atom_id res chain seq x y z
N MET A 1 8.27 -13.58 20.81
CA MET A 1 8.31 -12.45 19.87
C MET A 1 9.59 -11.71 20.16
N THR A 2 10.52 -11.72 19.22
CA THR A 2 11.90 -11.28 19.46
C THR A 2 12.14 -9.91 18.81
N ARG A 3 12.77 -8.99 19.53
CA ARG A 3 13.27 -7.71 18.99
C ARG A 3 14.63 -7.96 18.34
N LYS A 4 14.71 -7.79 17.03
CA LYS A 4 15.91 -8.04 16.24
C LYS A 4 16.42 -6.73 15.69
N LEU A 5 17.69 -6.42 15.95
CA LEU A 5 18.38 -5.28 15.34
C LEU A 5 19.23 -5.80 14.19
N ILE A 6 18.97 -5.29 12.98
CA ILE A 6 19.87 -5.45 11.84
C ILE A 6 20.72 -4.19 11.72
N THR A 7 22.02 -4.38 11.68
CA THR A 7 23.00 -3.33 11.38
C THR A 7 23.96 -3.81 10.31
N LEU A 8 24.41 -2.88 9.49
CA LEU A 8 25.29 -3.16 8.36
C LEU A 8 26.72 -2.76 8.72
N LEU A 9 27.70 -3.52 8.24
CA LEU A 9 29.09 -3.09 8.18
C LEU A 9 29.39 -2.58 6.77
N GLY A 10 30.02 -1.42 6.70
CA GLY A 10 30.66 -0.93 5.49
C GLY A 10 32.15 -1.24 5.44
N LYS A 11 32.77 -0.70 4.40
CA LYS A 11 34.21 -0.72 4.19
C LYS A 11 34.77 0.68 4.41
N ALA A 12 35.91 0.79 5.08
CA ALA A 12 36.62 2.04 5.19
C ALA A 12 37.06 2.60 3.83
N GLN A 13 37.24 3.91 3.74
CA GLN A 13 38.00 4.51 2.65
C GLN A 13 39.46 4.04 2.73
N LYS A 14 40.12 3.84 1.57
CA LYS A 14 41.51 3.33 1.51
C LYS A 14 42.42 4.06 2.51
N GLY A 15 42.86 3.34 3.54
CA GLY A 15 43.80 3.82 4.56
C GLY A 15 43.22 4.55 5.78
N GLY A 16 41.90 4.48 6.03
CA GLY A 16 41.29 5.03 7.24
C GLY A 16 40.49 4.00 8.03
N ASP A 17 40.24 4.27 9.31
CA ASP A 17 39.23 3.56 10.12
C ASP A 17 37.90 4.31 10.09
N TYR A 18 36.83 3.68 10.61
CA TYR A 18 35.65 4.45 11.01
C TYR A 18 36.07 5.53 12.00
N ARG A 19 35.66 6.77 11.71
CA ARG A 19 35.84 7.87 12.64
C ARG A 19 34.93 7.64 13.85
N GLU A 20 35.50 7.73 15.05
CA GLU A 20 34.69 7.85 16.26
C GLU A 20 33.79 9.08 16.16
N ALA A 21 32.58 8.94 16.64
CA ALA A 21 31.59 10.00 16.70
C ALA A 21 30.76 9.87 17.98
N ASN A 22 30.24 11.01 18.44
CA ASN A 22 29.39 11.11 19.63
C ASN A 22 27.92 11.11 19.17
N TYR A 23 27.35 9.93 19.00
CA TYR A 23 25.97 9.78 18.55
C TYR A 23 25.00 10.17 19.66
N LEU A 24 24.10 11.10 19.37
CA LEU A 24 23.03 11.52 20.26
C LEU A 24 21.76 10.73 19.96
N LEU A 25 21.38 9.82 20.87
CA LEU A 25 20.09 9.14 20.86
C LEU A 25 19.28 9.64 22.06
N ASP A 26 18.13 10.25 21.77
CA ASP A 26 17.33 10.95 22.76
C ASP A 26 18.20 11.94 23.56
N ASP A 27 18.33 11.75 24.88
CA ASP A 27 19.14 12.59 25.77
C ASP A 27 20.50 11.94 26.15
N GLN A 28 20.92 10.88 25.44
CA GLN A 28 22.14 10.13 25.73
C GLN A 28 23.16 10.19 24.59
N THR A 29 24.43 10.31 24.96
CA THR A 29 25.54 10.35 24.01
C THR A 29 26.35 9.06 24.06
N TYR A 30 26.57 8.48 22.88
CA TYR A 30 27.36 7.26 22.70
C TYR A 30 28.55 7.54 21.80
N ARG A 31 29.76 7.44 22.37
CA ARG A 31 31.00 7.57 21.61
C ARG A 31 31.40 6.20 21.05
N THR A 32 31.36 6.05 19.73
CA THR A 32 31.74 4.80 19.05
C THR A 32 32.14 5.08 17.60
N SER A 33 32.97 4.21 17.02
CA SER A 33 33.21 4.19 15.57
C SER A 33 32.13 3.39 14.83
N TYR A 34 31.43 2.48 15.53
CA TYR A 34 30.40 1.62 14.96
C TYR A 34 29.04 1.82 15.63
N PHE A 35 28.19 2.58 14.95
CA PHE A 35 26.88 3.01 15.43
C PHE A 35 25.95 1.84 15.81
N GLY A 36 25.99 0.72 15.09
CA GLY A 36 25.12 -0.43 15.35
C GLY A 36 25.21 -0.93 16.79
N LEU A 37 26.40 -0.88 17.40
CA LEU A 37 26.59 -1.25 18.81
C LEU A 37 26.00 -0.23 19.79
N ALA A 38 26.17 1.07 19.51
CA ALA A 38 25.53 2.11 20.32
C ALA A 38 24.01 2.02 20.26
N LEU A 39 23.46 1.74 19.07
CA LEU A 39 22.03 1.56 18.89
C LEU A 39 21.51 0.33 19.66
N ASP A 40 22.24 -0.80 19.62
CA ASP A 40 21.88 -1.98 20.41
C ASP A 40 21.96 -1.72 21.91
N GLN A 41 23.00 -1.00 22.36
CA GLN A 41 23.17 -0.63 23.76
C GLN A 41 22.02 0.27 24.23
N HIS A 42 21.55 1.18 23.38
CA HIS A 42 20.43 2.07 23.71
C HIS A 42 19.09 1.34 23.72
N LEU A 43 18.78 0.61 22.63
CA LEU A 43 17.46 0.00 22.43
C LEU A 43 17.30 -1.37 23.10
N GLN A 44 18.40 -2.03 23.45
CA GLN A 44 18.45 -3.38 24.06
C GLN A 44 17.67 -4.40 23.21
N SER A 45 18.19 -4.73 22.03
CA SER A 45 17.58 -5.80 21.21
C SER A 45 17.79 -7.17 21.86
N ASP A 46 16.89 -8.11 21.57
CA ASP A 46 16.99 -9.50 22.01
C ASP A 46 17.99 -10.30 21.15
N HIS A 47 18.23 -9.86 19.91
CA HIS A 47 19.13 -10.50 18.95
C HIS A 47 19.73 -9.43 18.03
N LEU A 48 21.06 -9.31 18.07
CA LEU A 48 21.83 -8.43 17.19
C LEU A 48 22.29 -9.19 15.95
N ILE A 49 21.97 -8.67 14.76
CA ILE A 49 22.31 -9.26 13.47
C ILE A 49 23.17 -8.24 12.72
N ILE A 50 24.44 -8.60 12.51
CA ILE A 50 25.45 -7.77 11.87
C ILE A 50 25.74 -8.35 10.50
N LEU A 51 25.45 -7.57 9.46
CA LEU A 51 25.60 -8.00 8.07
C LEU A 51 26.66 -7.17 7.37
N GLY A 52 27.54 -7.81 6.63
CA GLY A 52 28.57 -7.12 5.84
C GLY A 52 28.88 -7.87 4.55
N THR A 53 29.64 -7.25 3.66
CA THR A 53 30.26 -7.94 2.53
C THR A 53 31.54 -8.65 2.96
N SER A 54 32.12 -9.45 2.06
CA SER A 54 33.40 -10.14 2.27
C SER A 54 34.59 -9.21 2.56
N GLY A 55 34.48 -7.92 2.22
CA GLY A 55 35.50 -6.90 2.45
C GLY A 55 35.05 -5.79 3.39
N SER A 56 34.03 -6.05 4.21
CA SER A 56 33.61 -5.13 5.28
C SER A 56 34.57 -5.17 6.45
N MET A 57 34.53 -4.13 7.29
CA MET A 57 35.43 -3.98 8.44
C MET A 57 35.02 -4.86 9.64
N TRP A 58 35.17 -6.18 9.47
CA TRP A 58 34.93 -7.17 10.53
C TRP A 58 35.94 -7.08 11.67
N ASP A 59 37.15 -6.60 11.36
CA ASP A 59 38.23 -6.24 12.27
C ASP A 59 37.83 -5.11 13.24
N ASN A 60 37.26 -4.02 12.72
CA ASN A 60 36.78 -2.92 13.56
C ASN A 60 35.66 -3.39 14.50
N LEU A 61 34.77 -4.30 14.07
CA LEU A 61 33.77 -4.88 14.96
C LEU A 61 34.42 -5.60 16.14
N ALA A 62 35.42 -6.45 15.88
CA ALA A 62 36.14 -7.17 16.94
C ALA A 62 36.82 -6.20 17.91
N GLN A 63 37.50 -5.17 17.38
CA GLN A 63 38.15 -4.14 18.18
C GLN A 63 37.15 -3.40 19.09
N GLN A 64 36.01 -2.95 18.57
CA GLN A 64 34.98 -2.24 19.34
C GLN A 64 34.37 -3.09 20.45
N LEU A 65 34.35 -4.42 20.27
CA LEU A 65 33.89 -5.36 21.30
C LEU A 65 35.02 -5.80 22.27
N GLY A 66 36.26 -5.39 22.01
CA GLY A 66 37.45 -5.86 22.74
C GLY A 66 37.67 -7.36 22.59
N ILE A 67 37.36 -7.90 21.41
CA ILE A 67 37.53 -9.31 21.04
C ILE A 67 38.82 -9.42 20.22
N ASP A 68 39.64 -10.41 20.55
CA ASP A 68 40.83 -10.72 19.77
C ASP A 68 40.40 -11.43 18.47
N ALA A 69 40.61 -10.76 17.33
CA ALA A 69 40.23 -11.29 16.03
C ALA A 69 41.29 -12.26 15.53
N ASP A 70 40.85 -13.38 14.94
CA ASP A 70 41.75 -14.31 14.26
C ASP A 70 42.48 -13.58 13.11
N LEU A 71 43.81 -13.76 13.02
CA LEU A 71 44.62 -13.21 11.94
C LEU A 71 44.06 -13.61 10.57
N ALA A 72 43.52 -14.83 10.44
CA ALA A 72 42.90 -15.29 9.20
C ALA A 72 41.67 -14.46 8.81
N LEU A 73 40.90 -13.94 9.78
CA LEU A 73 39.78 -13.05 9.51
C LEU A 73 40.27 -11.69 9.04
N LEU A 74 41.32 -11.15 9.66
CA LEU A 74 41.92 -9.86 9.30
C LEU A 74 42.44 -9.90 7.85
N GLU A 75 43.26 -10.91 7.52
CA GLU A 75 43.80 -11.10 6.17
C GLU A 75 42.69 -11.28 5.12
N ALA A 76 41.66 -12.06 5.44
CA ALA A 76 40.54 -12.27 4.53
C ALA A 76 39.71 -11.00 4.30
N ALA A 77 39.53 -10.15 5.33
CA ALA A 77 38.82 -8.88 5.21
C ALA A 77 39.57 -7.90 4.29
N GLU A 78 40.89 -7.80 4.43
CA GLU A 78 41.74 -7.00 3.54
C GLU A 78 41.67 -7.47 2.08
N GLN A 79 41.62 -8.79 1.88
CA GLN A 79 41.57 -9.43 0.56
C GLN A 79 40.16 -9.54 -0.03
N ASP A 80 39.12 -9.03 0.65
CA ASP A 80 37.73 -9.15 0.21
C ASP A 80 37.27 -10.60 -0.01
N SER A 81 37.70 -11.50 0.89
CA SER A 81 37.55 -12.96 0.78
C SER A 81 37.01 -13.63 2.06
N VAL A 82 36.47 -12.85 3.01
CA VAL A 82 35.85 -13.39 4.23
C VAL A 82 34.75 -14.39 3.88
N THR A 83 34.69 -15.48 4.65
CA THR A 83 33.69 -16.55 4.52
C THR A 83 32.87 -16.68 5.80
N PRO A 84 31.67 -17.30 5.75
CA PRO A 84 30.86 -17.50 6.96
C PRO A 84 31.58 -18.30 8.06
N ALA A 85 32.45 -19.24 7.68
CA ALA A 85 33.23 -20.02 8.64
C ALA A 85 34.21 -19.15 9.46
N LEU A 86 34.78 -18.11 8.83
CA LEU A 86 35.67 -17.15 9.51
C LEU A 86 34.90 -16.20 10.44
N LEU A 87 33.61 -15.98 10.19
CA LEU A 87 32.76 -15.13 11.04
C LEU A 87 32.21 -15.86 12.27
N ALA A 88 32.11 -17.19 12.24
CA ALA A 88 31.50 -17.96 13.33
C ALA A 88 32.19 -17.76 14.69
N PRO A 89 33.54 -17.76 14.81
CA PRO A 89 34.21 -17.48 16.09
C PRO A 89 33.92 -16.06 16.61
N LEU A 90 33.94 -15.07 15.70
CA LEU A 90 33.63 -13.68 16.07
C LEU A 90 32.19 -13.53 16.57
N ALA A 91 31.22 -14.15 15.89
CA ALA A 91 29.82 -14.14 16.31
C ALA A 91 29.61 -14.79 17.69
N GLN A 92 30.30 -15.90 17.95
CA GLN A 92 30.25 -16.57 19.25
C GLN A 92 30.84 -15.68 20.36
N ALA A 93 32.04 -15.15 20.14
CA ALA A 93 32.70 -14.26 21.11
C ALA A 93 31.87 -12.98 21.37
N ALA A 94 31.25 -12.42 20.33
CA ALA A 94 30.35 -11.28 20.46
C ALA A 94 29.09 -11.64 21.27
N SER A 95 28.54 -12.83 21.05
CA SER A 95 27.38 -13.32 21.82
C SER A 95 27.72 -13.48 23.30
N ASP A 96 28.87 -14.07 23.61
CA ASP A 96 29.33 -14.26 24.99
C ASP A 96 29.59 -12.91 25.68
N LYS A 97 30.20 -11.97 24.96
CA LYS A 97 30.53 -10.62 25.45
C LYS A 97 29.28 -9.79 25.75
N LEU A 98 28.29 -9.84 24.86
CA LEU A 98 27.06 -9.03 24.96
C LEU A 98 25.95 -9.74 25.76
N GLY A 99 26.14 -11.02 26.10
CA GLY A 99 25.16 -11.81 26.85
C GLY A 99 23.85 -12.03 26.10
N LYS A 100 23.87 -11.97 24.76
CA LYS A 100 22.70 -12.12 23.90
C LYS A 100 23.10 -12.78 22.57
N PRO A 101 22.16 -13.39 21.82
CA PRO A 101 22.43 -13.86 20.48
C PRO A 101 22.99 -12.74 19.58
N VAL A 102 24.16 -13.00 18.99
CA VAL A 102 24.76 -12.18 17.93
C VAL A 102 24.98 -13.04 16.69
N THR A 103 24.53 -12.56 15.55
CA THR A 103 24.78 -13.18 14.24
C THR A 103 25.67 -12.28 13.42
N CYS A 104 26.76 -12.82 12.87
CA CYS A 104 27.59 -12.17 11.85
C CYS A 104 27.41 -12.94 10.55
N ASP A 105 26.93 -12.29 9.50
CA ASP A 105 26.68 -12.97 8.22
C ASP A 105 27.04 -12.10 7.01
N LEU A 106 27.22 -12.77 5.87
CA LEU A 106 27.63 -12.12 4.62
C LEU A 106 26.44 -11.83 3.72
N ILE A 107 26.38 -10.60 3.23
CA ILE A 107 25.49 -10.19 2.14
C ILE A 107 26.31 -9.89 0.87
N PRO A 108 25.75 -10.12 -0.32
CA PRO A 108 26.41 -9.73 -1.56
C PRO A 108 26.51 -8.20 -1.69
N TYR A 109 27.37 -7.75 -2.61
CA TYR A 109 27.59 -6.32 -2.85
C TYR A 109 26.36 -5.58 -3.42
N GLY A 110 25.40 -6.30 -4.01
CA GLY A 110 24.17 -5.72 -4.59
C GLY A 110 24.41 -5.05 -5.94
N ARG A 111 25.39 -5.54 -6.72
CA ARG A 111 25.80 -4.97 -8.02
C ARG A 111 24.82 -5.23 -9.15
N SER A 112 24.00 -6.26 -9.00
CA SER A 112 22.96 -6.66 -9.94
C SER A 112 21.63 -6.82 -9.21
N GLU A 113 20.53 -6.81 -9.96
CA GLU A 113 19.21 -7.12 -9.42
C GLU A 113 19.19 -8.46 -8.69
N ALA A 114 19.85 -9.49 -9.23
CA ALA A 114 19.95 -10.80 -8.60
C ALA A 114 20.63 -10.75 -7.22
N GLU A 115 21.74 -10.00 -7.10
CA GLU A 115 22.40 -9.80 -5.81
C GLU A 115 21.52 -8.99 -4.83
N GLN A 116 20.82 -7.96 -5.32
CA GLN A 116 19.93 -7.15 -4.49
C GLN A 116 18.77 -7.97 -3.94
N ILE A 117 18.14 -8.80 -4.78
CA ILE A 117 17.10 -9.76 -4.38
C ILE A 117 17.66 -10.79 -3.38
N ALA A 118 18.89 -11.27 -3.59
CA ALA A 118 19.54 -12.18 -2.64
C ALA A 118 19.72 -11.52 -1.26
N THR A 119 20.15 -10.26 -1.18
CA THR A 119 20.23 -9.50 0.09
C THR A 119 18.86 -9.36 0.75
N ILE A 120 17.83 -8.98 -0.02
CA ILE A 120 16.45 -8.86 0.49
C ILE A 120 15.99 -10.19 1.07
N ASN A 121 16.09 -11.27 0.29
CA ASN A 121 15.68 -12.60 0.72
C ASN A 121 16.45 -13.02 1.97
N HIS A 122 17.77 -12.86 2.00
CA HIS A 122 18.60 -13.22 3.13
C HIS A 122 18.14 -12.53 4.41
N ILE A 123 17.93 -11.22 4.37
CA ILE A 123 17.44 -10.45 5.51
C ILE A 123 16.05 -10.91 5.97
N LEU A 124 15.13 -11.19 5.04
CA LEU A 124 13.78 -11.68 5.36
C LEU A 124 13.79 -13.04 6.09
N HIS A 125 14.83 -13.87 5.94
CA HIS A 125 14.90 -15.18 6.60
C HIS A 125 15.21 -15.09 8.09
N TYR A 126 15.75 -13.96 8.58
CA TYR A 126 15.98 -13.78 10.01
C TYR A 126 14.71 -13.59 10.80
N TYR A 127 13.59 -13.28 10.17
CA TYR A 127 12.35 -12.92 10.87
C TYR A 127 11.31 -14.03 10.83
N ALA A 128 10.72 -14.28 12.00
CA ALA A 128 9.54 -15.13 12.16
C ALA A 128 8.30 -14.27 12.44
N LYS A 129 7.13 -14.90 12.32
CA LYS A 129 5.84 -14.25 12.59
C LYS A 129 5.81 -13.64 13.99
N GLY A 130 5.49 -12.35 14.07
CA GLY A 130 5.37 -11.59 15.32
C GLY A 130 6.69 -11.02 15.85
N ASP A 131 7.81 -11.19 15.15
CA ASP A 131 9.04 -10.49 15.50
C ASP A 131 8.92 -8.97 15.30
N ARG A 132 9.85 -8.24 15.91
CA ARG A 132 9.98 -6.78 15.80
C ARG A 132 11.34 -6.44 15.19
N ALA A 133 11.36 -5.62 14.16
CA ALA A 133 12.55 -5.23 13.44
C ALA A 133 12.99 -3.81 13.80
N ILE A 134 14.26 -3.68 14.17
CA ILE A 134 14.98 -2.41 14.26
C ILE A 134 16.03 -2.45 13.14
N LEU A 135 16.07 -1.42 12.31
CA LEU A 135 16.94 -1.39 11.13
C LEU A 135 17.91 -0.20 11.24
N ASP A 136 19.20 -0.47 11.16
CA ASP A 136 20.26 0.54 11.08
C ASP A 136 20.75 0.67 9.63
N VAL A 137 20.69 1.90 9.11
CA VAL A 137 21.11 2.26 7.74
C VAL A 137 22.32 3.20 7.72
N THR A 138 23.08 3.27 8.81
CA THR A 138 24.22 4.18 8.99
C THR A 138 25.41 3.80 8.13
N HIS A 139 25.77 2.52 8.15
CA HIS A 139 26.97 1.99 7.54
C HIS A 139 26.64 1.14 6.32
N GLY A 140 27.66 0.87 5.51
CA GLY A 140 27.51 0.08 4.29
C GLY A 140 27.62 0.91 3.00
N LEU A 141 27.38 0.26 1.87
CA LEU A 141 27.38 0.90 0.57
C LEU A 141 26.16 1.84 0.44
N ARG A 142 26.33 2.96 -0.26
CA ARG A 142 25.31 4.03 -0.34
C ARG A 142 23.95 3.61 -0.87
N HIS A 143 23.85 2.49 -1.59
CA HIS A 143 22.59 1.94 -2.08
C HIS A 143 21.90 0.97 -1.10
N LEU A 144 22.61 0.44 -0.09
CA LEU A 144 22.02 -0.49 0.89
C LEU A 144 20.87 0.14 1.69
N PRO A 145 20.93 1.42 2.13
CA PRO A 145 19.78 2.07 2.74
C PRO A 145 18.51 2.01 1.89
N MET A 146 18.63 2.12 0.55
CA MET A 146 17.49 1.97 -0.36
C MET A 146 16.92 0.55 -0.34
N LEU A 147 17.78 -0.47 -0.26
CA LEU A 147 17.35 -1.87 -0.14
C LEU A 147 16.69 -2.14 1.23
N ILE A 148 17.27 -1.62 2.31
CA ILE A 148 16.72 -1.74 3.67
C ILE A 148 15.32 -1.09 3.74
N GLN A 149 15.11 0.04 3.07
CA GLN A 149 13.79 0.64 2.96
C GLN A 149 12.77 -0.28 2.27
N GLN A 150 13.17 -1.00 1.21
CA GLN A 150 12.29 -1.98 0.56
C GLN A 150 12.02 -3.18 1.48
N ILE A 151 13.04 -3.66 2.20
CA ILE A 151 12.90 -4.73 3.19
C ILE A 151 11.91 -4.32 4.28
N ALA A 152 11.99 -3.09 4.79
CA ALA A 152 11.09 -2.56 5.80
C ALA A 152 9.62 -2.57 5.33
N ASN A 153 9.37 -2.36 4.02
CA ASN A 153 8.04 -2.45 3.43
C ASN A 153 7.57 -3.90 3.23
N LEU A 154 8.49 -4.83 2.97
CA LEU A 154 8.19 -6.24 2.71
C LEU A 154 8.02 -7.07 3.99
N LEU A 155 8.74 -6.74 5.07
CA LEU A 155 8.74 -7.48 6.33
C LEU A 155 7.33 -7.65 6.94
N PRO A 156 6.49 -6.60 7.07
CA PRO A 156 5.13 -6.75 7.56
C PRO A 156 4.29 -7.70 6.71
N THR A 157 4.43 -7.63 5.39
CA THR A 157 3.62 -8.39 4.44
C THR A 157 4.07 -9.85 4.32
N LEU A 158 5.38 -10.10 4.24
CA LEU A 158 5.93 -11.43 3.96
C LEU A 158 6.29 -12.23 5.20
N ARG A 159 6.47 -11.57 6.36
CA ARG A 159 6.88 -12.20 7.62
C ARG A 159 5.98 -11.86 8.80
N CYS A 160 4.95 -11.01 8.63
CA CYS A 160 4.11 -10.55 9.74
C CYS A 160 4.95 -9.94 10.88
N THR A 161 5.98 -9.19 10.50
CA THR A 161 6.94 -8.53 11.38
C THR A 161 6.57 -7.06 11.51
N SER A 162 6.59 -6.52 12.73
CA SER A 162 6.42 -5.07 12.92
C SER A 162 7.74 -4.34 12.83
N ILE A 163 7.75 -3.14 12.25
CA ILE A 163 8.93 -2.28 12.20
C ILE A 163 8.87 -1.34 13.41
N GLU A 164 9.86 -1.43 14.28
CA GLU A 164 9.97 -0.60 15.47
C GLU A 164 10.68 0.73 15.17
N GLY A 165 11.61 0.72 14.21
CA GLY A 165 12.24 1.93 13.72
C GLY A 165 13.34 1.67 12.69
N ILE A 166 13.62 2.69 11.88
CA ILE A 166 14.74 2.75 10.95
C ILE A 166 15.62 3.91 11.41
N HIS A 167 16.88 3.64 11.77
CA HIS A 167 17.78 4.59 12.39
C HIS A 167 18.98 4.89 11.49
N TYR A 168 19.37 6.15 11.43
CA TYR A 168 20.51 6.63 10.66
C TYR A 168 21.39 7.55 11.51
N GLY A 169 22.59 7.11 11.86
CA GLY A 169 23.62 7.95 12.45
C GLY A 169 24.21 8.90 11.40
N ALA A 170 23.78 10.15 11.41
CA ALA A 170 24.10 11.11 10.35
C ALA A 170 25.47 11.79 10.60
N LEU A 171 26.56 11.05 10.37
CA LEU A 171 27.93 11.52 10.63
C LEU A 171 28.24 12.87 9.96
N ASP A 172 27.78 13.06 8.73
CA ASP A 172 27.99 14.31 7.96
C ASP A 172 27.23 15.52 8.52
N LEU A 173 26.29 15.30 9.44
CA LEU A 173 25.53 16.36 10.12
C LEU A 173 26.06 16.69 11.53
N THR A 174 27.24 16.18 11.87
CA THR A 174 27.88 16.47 13.17
C THR A 174 28.09 17.96 13.36
N ARG A 175 27.66 18.49 14.51
CA ARG A 175 27.85 19.89 14.93
C ARG A 175 28.16 19.91 16.42
N ASP A 176 29.06 20.80 16.83
CA ASP A 176 29.45 20.97 18.24
C ASP A 176 29.82 19.64 18.93
N ASP A 177 30.55 18.78 18.20
CA ASP A 177 30.96 17.43 18.63
C ASP A 177 29.79 16.48 18.97
N ALA A 178 28.59 16.75 18.45
CA ALA A 178 27.41 15.89 18.57
C ALA A 178 26.92 15.45 17.18
N THR A 179 26.78 14.13 17.00
CA THR A 179 26.29 13.51 15.77
C THR A 179 24.82 13.12 15.94
N PRO A 180 23.89 13.70 15.18
CA PRO A 180 22.48 13.40 15.34
C PRO A 180 22.13 12.01 14.80
N VAL A 181 21.18 11.34 15.46
CA VAL A 181 20.56 10.11 14.98
C VAL A 181 19.17 10.42 14.45
N LEU A 182 18.94 10.12 13.18
CA LEU A 182 17.69 10.38 12.49
C LEU A 182 16.81 9.13 12.45
N ARG A 183 15.51 9.34 12.70
CA ARG A 183 14.45 8.34 12.48
C ARG A 183 13.96 8.45 11.03
N MET A 184 14.09 7.36 10.28
CA MET A 184 13.78 7.29 8.84
C MET A 184 12.48 6.52 8.54
N ASP A 185 11.84 5.94 9.56
CA ASP A 185 10.61 5.16 9.46
C ASP A 185 9.39 5.98 9.00
N GLY A 186 9.44 7.32 9.08
CA GLY A 186 8.41 8.18 8.49
C GLY A 186 8.20 7.98 6.98
N LEU A 187 9.22 7.50 6.26
CA LEU A 187 9.11 7.18 4.83
C LEU A 187 8.17 5.99 4.57
N GLN A 188 8.02 5.08 5.54
CA GLN A 188 7.09 3.94 5.41
C GLN A 188 5.64 4.42 5.30
N HIS A 189 5.30 5.52 5.98
CA HIS A 189 3.96 6.09 5.88
C HIS A 189 3.67 6.60 4.45
N ILE A 190 4.68 7.13 3.75
CA ILE A 190 4.52 7.57 2.35
C ILE A 190 4.22 6.37 1.44
N SER A 191 4.97 5.27 1.59
CA SER A 191 4.70 4.03 0.83
C SER A 191 3.32 3.45 1.16
N ALA A 192 2.92 3.45 2.44
CA ALA A 192 1.59 2.98 2.85
C ALA A 192 0.46 3.86 2.28
N TRP A 193 0.66 5.17 2.21
CA TRP A 193 -0.26 6.10 1.55
C TRP A 193 -0.43 5.81 0.06
N GLN A 194 0.67 5.56 -0.65
CA GLN A 194 0.62 5.18 -2.07
C GLN A 194 -0.23 3.92 -2.26
N ASN A 195 -0.04 2.89 -1.43
CA ASN A 195 -0.81 1.66 -1.49
C ASN A 195 -2.29 1.87 -1.17
N ALA A 196 -2.61 2.70 -0.16
CA ALA A 196 -3.99 3.01 0.21
C ALA A 196 -4.73 3.79 -0.90
N LEU A 197 -4.05 4.74 -1.55
CA LEU A 197 -4.60 5.47 -2.70
C LEU A 197 -4.79 4.55 -3.91
N ALA A 198 -3.83 3.68 -4.21
CA ALA A 198 -3.99 2.69 -5.29
C ALA A 198 -5.19 1.75 -5.02
N ALA A 199 -5.38 1.32 -3.78
CA ALA A 199 -6.53 0.50 -3.39
C ALA A 199 -7.85 1.26 -3.52
N TYR A 200 -7.89 2.55 -3.14
CA TYR A 200 -9.05 3.42 -3.37
C TYR A 200 -9.34 3.60 -4.86
N ASP A 201 -8.33 3.91 -5.67
CA ASP A 201 -8.44 4.12 -7.11
C ASP A 201 -8.90 2.88 -7.86
N TYR A 202 -8.47 1.71 -7.37
CA TYR A 202 -8.91 0.43 -7.92
C TYR A 202 -10.36 0.10 -7.56
N SER A 203 -10.77 0.38 -6.31
CA SER A 203 -12.02 -0.14 -5.78
C SER A 203 -13.17 0.87 -5.74
N GLY A 204 -12.89 2.17 -5.74
CA GLY A 204 -13.81 3.23 -5.33
C GLY A 204 -14.07 3.29 -3.82
N ASN A 205 -13.55 2.33 -3.06
CA ASN A 205 -13.92 2.14 -1.66
C ASN A 205 -13.07 3.00 -0.73
N SER A 206 -13.68 4.06 -0.20
CA SER A 206 -13.05 4.99 0.75
C SER A 206 -12.53 4.35 2.05
N ALA A 207 -13.03 3.17 2.45
CA ALA A 207 -12.50 2.45 3.62
C ALA A 207 -11.04 2.01 3.45
N ALA A 208 -10.53 1.90 2.22
CA ALA A 208 -9.13 1.59 1.95
C ALA A 208 -8.15 2.62 2.56
N LEU A 209 -8.62 3.84 2.80
CA LEU A 209 -7.83 4.94 3.37
C LEU A 209 -7.81 4.92 4.91
N VAL A 210 -8.70 4.17 5.57
CA VAL A 210 -8.83 4.17 7.03
C VAL A 210 -7.56 3.69 7.75
N PRO A 211 -6.90 2.58 7.35
CA PRO A 211 -5.73 2.09 8.06
C PRO A 211 -4.60 3.12 8.12
N ILE A 212 -4.30 3.78 7.00
CA ILE A 212 -3.23 4.76 6.93
C ILE A 212 -3.58 6.06 7.67
N LEU A 213 -4.85 6.49 7.66
CA LEU A 213 -5.30 7.63 8.48
C LEU A 213 -5.09 7.36 9.98
N ASN A 214 -5.38 6.15 10.45
CA ASN A 214 -5.11 5.76 11.84
C ASN A 214 -3.60 5.77 12.13
N THR A 215 -2.77 5.22 11.24
CA THR A 215 -1.31 5.19 11.41
C THR A 215 -0.71 6.59 11.55
N ILE A 216 -1.23 7.59 10.83
CA ILE A 216 -0.72 8.97 10.92
C ILE A 216 -1.36 9.78 12.06
N GLY A 217 -2.13 9.14 12.94
CA GLY A 217 -2.67 9.74 14.16
C GLY A 217 -4.01 10.47 14.00
N ILE A 218 -4.77 10.23 12.92
CA ILE A 218 -6.14 10.76 12.82
C ILE A 218 -7.03 10.02 13.82
N SER A 219 -7.90 10.75 14.52
CA SER A 219 -8.75 10.16 15.55
C SER A 219 -9.68 9.07 15.00
N ASP A 220 -9.90 8.01 15.80
CA ASP A 220 -10.84 6.92 15.49
C ASP A 220 -12.25 7.45 15.19
N ALA A 221 -12.65 8.54 15.85
CA ALA A 221 -13.95 9.17 15.60
C ALA A 221 -14.05 9.70 14.16
N THR A 222 -13.00 10.34 13.67
CA THR A 222 -12.92 10.85 12.29
C THR A 222 -12.81 9.71 11.29
N THR A 223 -11.90 8.75 11.48
CA THR A 223 -11.73 7.65 10.51
C THR A 223 -12.95 6.72 10.43
N ARG A 224 -13.71 6.57 11.53
CA ARG A 224 -14.99 5.85 11.55
C ARG A 224 -16.04 6.49 10.64
N LEU A 225 -16.03 7.82 10.44
CA LEU A 225 -16.95 8.47 9.49
C LEU A 225 -16.70 7.99 8.06
N LEU A 226 -15.42 7.80 7.69
CA LEU A 226 -15.04 7.30 6.37
C LEU A 226 -15.43 5.83 6.19
N ALA A 227 -15.23 5.01 7.23
CA ALA A 227 -15.70 3.63 7.24
C ALA A 227 -17.24 3.53 7.11
N GLN A 228 -17.99 4.39 7.81
CA GLN A 228 -19.44 4.47 7.70
C GLN A 228 -19.89 4.94 6.31
N ALA A 229 -19.17 5.88 5.69
CA ALA A 229 -19.45 6.30 4.33
C ALA A 229 -19.30 5.11 3.36
N SER A 230 -18.18 4.40 3.41
CA SER A 230 -17.95 3.19 2.61
C SER A 230 -19.06 2.15 2.79
N PHE A 231 -19.44 1.85 4.03
CA PHE A 231 -20.53 0.91 4.30
C PHE A 231 -21.86 1.38 3.69
N ALA A 232 -22.17 2.66 3.80
CA ALA A 232 -23.38 3.24 3.21
C ALA A 232 -23.37 3.15 1.67
N GLU A 233 -22.22 3.35 1.02
CA GLU A 233 -22.08 3.20 -0.43
C GLU A 233 -22.32 1.75 -0.88
N GLN A 234 -21.71 0.78 -0.18
CA GLN A 234 -21.86 -0.65 -0.48
C GLN A 234 -23.28 -1.18 -0.23
N THR A 235 -24.01 -0.56 0.69
CA THR A 235 -25.42 -0.89 0.98
C THR A 235 -26.42 -0.02 0.19
N HIS A 236 -25.95 0.67 -0.84
CA HIS A 236 -26.75 1.50 -1.74
C HIS A 236 -27.47 2.68 -1.07
N ASN A 237 -26.98 3.15 0.08
CA ASN A 237 -27.47 4.32 0.79
C ASN A 237 -26.62 5.57 0.48
N LEU A 238 -26.78 6.11 -0.73
CA LEU A 238 -25.99 7.26 -1.20
C LEU A 238 -26.22 8.55 -0.40
N ARG A 239 -27.42 8.73 0.16
CA ARG A 239 -27.73 9.85 1.06
C ARG A 239 -26.83 9.82 2.29
N GLN A 240 -26.75 8.67 2.96
CA GLN A 240 -25.91 8.50 4.13
C GLN A 240 -24.43 8.57 3.77
N TYR A 241 -24.01 7.98 2.64
CA TYR A 241 -22.64 8.11 2.12
C TYR A 241 -22.22 9.58 2.00
N ARG A 242 -23.02 10.40 1.29
CA ARG A 242 -22.71 11.82 1.08
C ARG A 242 -22.65 12.60 2.40
N GLU A 243 -23.58 12.31 3.32
CA GLU A 243 -23.57 12.91 4.65
C GLU A 243 -22.29 12.57 5.41
N LYS A 244 -21.88 11.30 5.41
CA LYS A 244 -20.70 10.82 6.12
C LYS A 244 -19.39 11.33 5.54
N ILE A 245 -19.26 11.43 4.21
CA ILE A 245 -18.12 12.07 3.57
C ILE A 245 -18.02 13.55 3.94
N ARG A 246 -19.13 14.30 3.96
CA ARG A 246 -19.11 15.72 4.40
C ARG A 246 -18.70 15.85 5.86
N GLN A 247 -19.23 15.01 6.74
CA GLN A 247 -18.85 14.96 8.15
C GLN A 247 -17.36 14.65 8.29
N PHE A 248 -16.85 13.66 7.55
CA PHE A 248 -15.44 13.28 7.54
C PHE A 248 -14.55 14.45 7.10
N LEU A 249 -14.82 15.08 5.95
CA LEU A 249 -14.02 16.20 5.45
C LEU A 249 -14.05 17.41 6.40
N ALA A 250 -15.15 17.64 7.10
CA ALA A 250 -15.25 18.69 8.11
C ALA A 250 -14.49 18.34 9.40
N ALA A 251 -14.53 17.07 9.84
CA ALA A 251 -13.79 16.59 10.99
C ALA A 251 -12.28 16.58 10.74
N LEU A 252 -11.85 16.13 9.56
CA LEU A 252 -10.44 16.09 9.16
C LEU A 252 -9.77 17.47 9.19
N LYS A 253 -10.50 18.55 8.90
CA LYS A 253 -9.99 19.93 9.01
C LYS A 253 -9.71 20.38 10.45
N LYS A 254 -10.28 19.69 11.44
CA LYS A 254 -10.13 19.99 12.87
C LYS A 254 -9.08 19.10 13.54
N GLU A 255 -8.59 18.07 12.84
CA GLU A 255 -7.52 17.21 13.34
C GLU A 255 -6.23 18.00 13.49
N PRO A 256 -5.34 17.63 14.44
CA PRO A 256 -4.05 18.26 14.60
C PRO A 256 -3.26 18.22 13.28
N PRO A 257 -2.66 19.35 12.85
CA PRO A 257 -1.87 19.35 11.64
C PRO A 257 -0.64 18.47 11.82
N THR A 258 -0.46 17.50 10.92
CA THR A 258 0.79 16.76 10.77
C THR A 258 1.40 17.07 9.40
N PRO A 259 2.74 17.06 9.24
CA PRO A 259 3.36 17.31 7.93
C PRO A 259 2.83 16.37 6.84
N LEU A 260 2.60 15.11 7.21
CA LEU A 260 2.09 14.10 6.28
C LEU A 260 0.60 14.32 5.95
N LEU A 261 -0.23 14.72 6.92
CA LEU A 261 -1.61 15.11 6.64
C LEU A 261 -1.64 16.31 5.68
N GLY A 262 -0.80 17.32 5.89
CA GLY A 262 -0.69 18.48 5.00
C GLY A 262 -0.31 18.09 3.57
N LEU A 263 0.60 17.12 3.42
CA LEU A 263 1.00 16.60 2.10
C LEU A 263 -0.15 15.90 1.36
N ILE A 264 -0.96 15.09 2.06
CA ILE A 264 -1.98 14.23 1.44
C ILE A 264 -3.38 14.84 1.41
N GLN A 265 -3.64 15.89 2.18
CA GLN A 265 -4.96 16.53 2.29
C GLN A 265 -5.52 17.05 0.95
N PRO A 266 -4.74 17.69 0.06
CA PRO A 266 -5.26 18.12 -1.25
C PRO A 266 -5.80 16.94 -2.07
N THR A 267 -5.04 15.84 -2.11
CA THR A 267 -5.41 14.62 -2.83
C THR A 267 -6.66 13.98 -2.23
N LEU A 268 -6.76 13.89 -0.90
CA LEU A 268 -7.98 13.39 -0.24
C LEU A 268 -9.19 14.26 -0.56
N HIS A 269 -9.02 15.59 -0.55
CA HIS A 269 -10.09 16.51 -0.85
C HIS A 269 -10.58 16.37 -2.28
N GLU A 270 -9.67 16.25 -3.24
CA GLU A 270 -10.00 16.01 -4.65
C GLU A 270 -10.74 14.68 -4.85
N ARG A 271 -10.20 13.59 -4.29
CA ARG A 271 -10.73 12.24 -4.47
C ARG A 271 -12.06 11.96 -3.79
N LEU A 272 -12.32 12.63 -2.66
CA LEU A 272 -13.56 12.50 -1.91
C LEU A 272 -14.52 13.67 -2.17
N LYS A 273 -14.21 14.54 -3.14
CA LYS A 273 -15.04 15.70 -3.46
C LYS A 273 -16.41 15.23 -3.94
N LEU A 274 -17.45 15.69 -3.25
CA LEU A 274 -18.83 15.51 -3.69
C LEU A 274 -19.27 16.75 -4.47
N ASP A 275 -19.78 16.54 -5.68
CA ASP A 275 -20.52 17.59 -6.39
C ASP A 275 -21.98 17.63 -5.86
N PRO A 276 -22.43 18.76 -5.27
CA PRO A 276 -23.81 18.89 -4.77
C PRO A 276 -24.88 18.76 -5.86
N LYS A 277 -24.53 19.05 -7.12
CA LYS A 277 -25.44 18.96 -8.26
C LYS A 277 -25.51 17.56 -8.88
N GLN A 278 -24.54 16.71 -8.57
CA GLN A 278 -24.44 15.37 -9.12
C GLN A 278 -25.56 14.48 -8.58
N ARG A 279 -26.34 13.92 -9.49
CA ARG A 279 -27.42 12.98 -9.19
C ARG A 279 -26.85 11.64 -8.73
N ASP A 280 -27.64 10.88 -8.00
CA ASP A 280 -27.22 9.58 -7.46
C ASP A 280 -26.91 8.55 -8.56
N TRP A 281 -27.70 8.56 -9.65
CA TRP A 281 -27.43 7.73 -10.82
C TRP A 281 -26.11 8.11 -11.52
N GLU A 282 -25.69 9.39 -11.50
CA GLU A 282 -24.40 9.82 -12.07
C GLU A 282 -23.21 9.28 -11.28
N HIS A 283 -23.32 9.27 -9.95
CA HIS A 283 -22.33 8.66 -9.06
C HIS A 283 -22.21 7.16 -9.32
N ARG A 284 -23.32 6.45 -9.49
CA ARG A 284 -23.31 5.00 -9.80
C ARG A 284 -22.70 4.70 -11.16
N PHE A 285 -22.98 5.51 -12.19
CA PHE A 285 -22.28 5.35 -13.47
C PHE A 285 -20.79 5.59 -13.33
N HIS A 286 -20.35 6.54 -12.51
CA HIS A 286 -18.94 6.75 -12.24
C HIS A 286 -18.29 5.50 -11.62
N LEU A 287 -18.91 4.91 -10.58
CA LEU A 287 -18.44 3.65 -9.97
C LEU A 287 -18.43 2.49 -10.98
N ALA A 288 -19.44 2.40 -11.84
CA ALA A 288 -19.51 1.37 -12.87
C ALA A 288 -18.38 1.50 -13.91
N THR A 289 -18.10 2.73 -14.36
CA THR A 289 -17.01 3.01 -15.30
C THR A 289 -15.65 2.76 -14.66
N GLN A 290 -15.46 3.15 -13.40
CA GLN A 290 -14.23 2.86 -12.64
C GLN A 290 -14.00 1.35 -12.50
N ALA A 291 -15.02 0.59 -12.10
CA ALA A 291 -14.96 -0.86 -12.02
C ALA A 291 -14.59 -1.49 -13.38
N LEU A 292 -15.22 -1.03 -14.47
CA LEU A 292 -14.93 -1.52 -15.83
C LEU A 292 -13.48 -1.24 -16.25
N HIS A 293 -12.98 -0.04 -16.00
CA HIS A 293 -11.58 0.33 -16.30
C HIS A 293 -10.59 -0.59 -15.57
N ASN A 294 -10.95 -1.00 -14.35
CA ASN A 294 -10.15 -1.85 -13.48
C ASN A 294 -10.36 -3.36 -13.73
N GLY A 295 -11.10 -3.74 -14.78
CA GLY A 295 -11.38 -5.13 -15.14
C GLY A 295 -12.39 -5.84 -14.23
N ASP A 296 -13.10 -5.10 -13.37
CA ASP A 296 -14.12 -5.65 -12.49
C ASP A 296 -15.49 -5.62 -13.18
N TYR A 297 -15.71 -6.62 -14.05
CA TYR A 297 -16.91 -6.72 -14.88
C TYR A 297 -18.19 -6.92 -14.06
N LEU A 298 -18.11 -7.63 -12.92
CA LEU A 298 -19.26 -7.90 -12.06
C LEU A 298 -19.76 -6.60 -11.41
N ARG A 299 -18.87 -5.84 -10.76
CA ARG A 299 -19.25 -4.55 -10.15
C ARG A 299 -19.63 -3.52 -11.22
N ALA A 300 -18.98 -3.53 -12.38
CA ALA A 300 -19.35 -2.66 -13.50
C ALA A 300 -20.80 -2.90 -13.94
N ALA A 301 -21.18 -4.17 -14.15
CA ALA A 301 -22.54 -4.53 -14.56
C ALA A 301 -23.57 -4.22 -13.46
N LEU A 302 -23.24 -4.49 -12.19
CA LEU A 302 -24.10 -4.20 -11.04
C LEU A 302 -24.37 -2.70 -10.90
N TYR A 303 -23.32 -1.88 -10.75
CA TYR A 303 -23.47 -0.45 -10.58
C TYR A 303 -24.11 0.22 -11.80
N GLY A 304 -23.77 -0.24 -13.01
CA GLY A 304 -24.38 0.26 -14.23
C GLY A 304 -25.89 0.01 -14.28
N TYR A 305 -26.32 -1.18 -13.85
CA TYR A 305 -27.74 -1.54 -13.82
C TYR A 305 -28.50 -0.71 -12.78
N GLU A 306 -27.96 -0.57 -11.57
CA GLU A 306 -28.56 0.27 -10.54
C GLU A 306 -28.60 1.76 -10.97
N ALA A 307 -27.57 2.22 -11.68
CA ALA A 307 -27.51 3.58 -12.20
C ALA A 307 -28.66 3.88 -13.19
N ILE A 308 -28.87 3.04 -14.20
CA ILE A 308 -29.96 3.25 -15.15
C ILE A 308 -31.33 3.10 -14.50
N PHE A 309 -31.47 2.17 -13.55
CA PHE A 309 -32.71 1.97 -12.80
C PHE A 309 -33.08 3.26 -12.03
N GLU A 310 -32.13 3.85 -11.30
CA GLU A 310 -32.34 5.12 -10.59
C GLU A 310 -32.57 6.29 -11.54
N ARG A 311 -31.85 6.35 -12.67
CA ARG A 311 -32.01 7.42 -13.67
C ARG A 311 -33.44 7.48 -14.21
N ILE A 312 -34.03 6.31 -14.51
CA ILE A 312 -35.42 6.21 -14.99
C ILE A 312 -36.41 6.63 -13.91
N LEU A 313 -36.17 6.26 -12.65
CA LEU A 313 -37.05 6.69 -11.55
C LEU A 313 -37.02 8.21 -11.35
N ASP A 314 -35.82 8.82 -11.39
CA ASP A 314 -35.64 10.28 -11.26
C ASP A 314 -36.38 11.04 -12.39
N ASP A 315 -36.28 10.54 -13.63
CA ASP A 315 -36.98 11.09 -14.80
C ASP A 315 -38.50 10.96 -14.72
N ASN A 316 -39.01 9.85 -14.17
CA ASN A 316 -40.45 9.64 -13.95
C ASN A 316 -40.96 10.29 -12.66
N HIS A 317 -40.13 11.09 -11.96
CA HIS A 317 -40.46 11.75 -10.69
C HIS A 317 -40.93 10.80 -9.58
N LEU A 318 -40.49 9.54 -9.62
CA LEU A 318 -40.81 8.53 -8.61
C LEU A 318 -39.78 8.55 -7.48
N GLN A 319 -40.24 8.35 -6.25
CA GLN A 319 -39.40 8.51 -5.06
C GLN A 319 -39.01 7.16 -4.45
N HIS A 320 -37.95 7.17 -3.65
CA HIS A 320 -37.48 5.97 -2.96
C HIS A 320 -38.49 5.40 -1.94
N ASN A 321 -39.43 6.23 -1.48
CA ASN A 321 -40.48 5.85 -0.53
C ASN A 321 -41.59 4.98 -1.14
N ASP A 322 -41.63 4.86 -2.47
CA ASP A 322 -42.54 3.94 -3.15
C ASP A 322 -42.08 2.49 -2.95
N ASP A 323 -43.03 1.57 -2.75
CA ASP A 323 -42.72 0.14 -2.60
C ASP A 323 -41.88 -0.39 -3.77
N TYR A 324 -41.00 -1.35 -3.49
CA TYR A 324 -40.06 -1.90 -4.46
C TYR A 324 -40.77 -2.39 -5.74
N GLU A 325 -41.91 -3.08 -5.62
CA GLU A 325 -42.63 -3.58 -6.79
C GLU A 325 -43.22 -2.42 -7.61
N THR A 326 -43.63 -1.33 -6.96
CA THR A 326 -44.10 -0.12 -7.67
C THR A 326 -42.99 0.48 -8.52
N ARG A 327 -41.80 0.67 -7.93
CA ARG A 327 -40.61 1.22 -8.61
C ARG A 327 -40.17 0.33 -9.76
N LYS A 328 -40.05 -0.97 -9.52
CA LYS A 328 -39.70 -1.96 -10.52
C LYS A 328 -40.69 -1.98 -11.68
N ASN A 329 -41.99 -1.99 -11.39
CA ASN A 329 -43.03 -1.96 -12.42
C ASN A 329 -43.05 -0.66 -13.20
N ALA A 330 -42.70 0.48 -12.59
CA ALA A 330 -42.54 1.74 -13.31
C ALA A 330 -41.38 1.69 -14.30
N VAL A 331 -40.19 1.24 -13.86
CA VAL A 331 -39.02 1.09 -14.74
C VAL A 331 -39.32 0.10 -15.87
N LEU A 332 -39.93 -1.04 -15.56
CA LEU A 332 -40.29 -2.04 -16.58
C LEU A 332 -41.31 -1.49 -17.60
N ARG A 333 -42.35 -0.77 -17.14
CA ARG A 333 -43.32 -0.13 -18.05
C ARG A 333 -42.66 0.90 -18.95
N TYR A 334 -41.78 1.73 -18.38
CA TYR A 334 -41.03 2.73 -19.12
C TYR A 334 -40.10 2.10 -20.16
N ILE A 335 -39.31 1.08 -19.79
CA ILE A 335 -38.47 0.36 -20.74
C ILE A 335 -39.33 -0.30 -21.83
N GLN A 336 -40.46 -0.90 -21.47
CA GLN A 336 -41.35 -1.56 -22.42
C GLN A 336 -42.01 -0.57 -23.40
N SER A 337 -42.32 0.67 -22.99
CA SER A 337 -42.84 1.68 -23.92
C SER A 337 -41.82 2.07 -24.99
N ARG A 338 -40.53 2.03 -24.63
CA ARG A 338 -39.39 2.26 -25.54
C ARG A 338 -39.08 1.07 -26.48
N LYS A 339 -39.86 0.00 -26.43
CA LYS A 339 -39.69 -1.18 -27.30
C LYS A 339 -40.09 -0.91 -28.76
N ALA A 340 -40.97 0.05 -29.03
CA ALA A 340 -41.32 0.43 -30.40
C ALA A 340 -40.14 1.08 -31.13
N ASP A 341 -39.37 1.92 -30.42
CA ASP A 341 -38.12 2.54 -30.92
C ASP A 341 -37.11 1.48 -31.41
N TRP A 342 -37.17 0.27 -30.85
CA TRP A 342 -36.37 -0.88 -31.29
C TRP A 342 -36.93 -1.56 -32.57
N ARG A 343 -38.25 -1.52 -32.81
CA ARG A 343 -38.92 -2.17 -33.96
C ARG A 343 -38.88 -1.34 -35.25
N ASP A 344 -38.93 -0.01 -35.14
CA ASP A 344 -38.94 0.90 -36.30
C ASP A 344 -37.55 1.05 -36.96
N ALA A 345 -36.49 0.62 -36.29
CA ALA A 345 -35.11 0.76 -36.75
C ALA A 345 -34.61 -0.35 -37.69
N LYS A 346 -35.48 -1.26 -38.21
CA LYS A 346 -35.18 -2.52 -38.96
C LYS A 346 -34.20 -2.47 -40.15
N SER A 347 -33.66 -1.31 -40.47
CA SER A 347 -32.61 -1.07 -41.46
C SER A 347 -31.31 -0.63 -40.78
N GLY A 348 -30.35 -1.56 -40.59
CA GLY A 348 -28.90 -1.32 -40.44
C GLY A 348 -28.37 -0.40 -39.30
N SER A 349 -27.42 -0.92 -38.51
CA SER A 349 -26.56 -0.26 -37.47
C SER A 349 -27.19 0.57 -36.34
N ARG A 350 -28.40 1.13 -36.47
CA ARG A 350 -29.03 1.96 -35.43
C ARG A 350 -29.65 1.18 -34.25
N HIS A 351 -29.87 -0.13 -34.39
CA HIS A 351 -30.51 -0.98 -33.37
C HIS A 351 -29.72 -1.10 -32.07
N SER A 352 -28.38 -1.16 -32.17
CA SER A 352 -27.49 -1.42 -31.04
C SER A 352 -27.38 -0.25 -30.06
N HIS A 353 -28.08 0.85 -30.31
CA HIS A 353 -27.97 2.10 -29.54
C HIS A 353 -29.30 2.56 -28.93
N THR A 354 -30.37 1.77 -29.01
CA THR A 354 -31.65 2.12 -28.35
C THR A 354 -31.56 1.89 -26.85
N LEU A 355 -32.34 2.66 -26.08
CA LEU A 355 -32.41 2.52 -24.63
C LEU A 355 -32.85 1.11 -24.22
N TYR A 356 -33.87 0.56 -24.90
CA TYR A 356 -34.37 -0.79 -24.67
C TYR A 356 -33.27 -1.86 -24.89
N ASP A 357 -32.57 -1.81 -26.04
CA ASP A 357 -31.51 -2.79 -26.35
C ASP A 357 -30.39 -2.76 -25.31
N LYS A 358 -29.90 -1.56 -24.96
CA LYS A 358 -28.81 -1.41 -24.00
C LYS A 358 -29.20 -1.83 -22.59
N TYR A 359 -30.41 -1.49 -22.16
CA TYR A 359 -30.91 -1.91 -20.86
C TYR A 359 -31.02 -3.43 -20.78
N GLU A 360 -31.59 -4.07 -21.81
CA GLU A 360 -31.74 -5.52 -21.86
C GLU A 360 -30.40 -6.26 -21.90
N LYS A 361 -29.43 -5.77 -22.69
CA LYS A 361 -28.08 -6.31 -22.71
C LYS A 361 -27.41 -6.21 -21.36
N LEU A 362 -27.40 -5.02 -20.74
CA LEU A 362 -26.79 -4.83 -19.42
C LEU A 362 -27.45 -5.72 -18.36
N ARG A 363 -28.78 -5.82 -18.36
CA ARG A 363 -29.53 -6.71 -17.47
C ARG A 363 -29.12 -8.17 -17.63
N GLN A 364 -29.04 -8.66 -18.86
CA GLN A 364 -28.66 -10.04 -19.16
C GLN A 364 -27.20 -10.33 -18.79
N ILE A 365 -26.28 -9.41 -19.10
CA ILE A 365 -24.87 -9.51 -18.70
C ILE A 365 -24.76 -9.57 -17.18
N ARG A 366 -25.40 -8.63 -16.46
CA ARG A 366 -25.39 -8.60 -14.98
C ARG A 366 -25.91 -9.92 -14.40
N ASN A 367 -27.05 -10.41 -14.88
CA ASN A 367 -27.64 -11.66 -14.40
C ASN A 367 -26.71 -12.85 -14.63
N ALA A 368 -26.15 -12.98 -15.83
CA ALA A 368 -25.24 -14.06 -16.16
C ALA A 368 -23.95 -14.00 -15.33
N LEU A 369 -23.40 -12.81 -15.09
CA LEU A 369 -22.24 -12.62 -14.21
C LEU A 369 -22.55 -12.93 -12.73
N THR A 370 -23.76 -12.61 -12.27
CA THR A 370 -24.16 -12.78 -10.85
C THR A 370 -24.54 -14.22 -10.52
N HIS A 371 -25.23 -14.90 -11.43
CA HIS A 371 -25.79 -16.24 -11.19
C HIS A 371 -25.05 -17.36 -11.91
N GLY A 372 -24.08 -17.03 -12.78
CA GLY A 372 -23.39 -18.02 -13.62
C GLY A 372 -24.29 -18.67 -14.68
N GLU A 373 -25.46 -18.07 -14.95
CA GLU A 373 -26.43 -18.61 -15.89
C GLU A 373 -25.98 -18.44 -17.35
N ARG A 374 -26.30 -19.43 -18.19
CA ARG A 374 -26.14 -19.29 -19.64
C ARG A 374 -27.17 -18.31 -20.17
N GLY A 375 -26.71 -17.11 -20.57
CA GLY A 375 -27.51 -16.18 -21.34
C GLY A 375 -27.82 -16.71 -22.74
N ASN A 376 -28.43 -15.89 -23.60
CA ASN A 376 -28.58 -16.24 -25.01
C ASN A 376 -27.21 -16.44 -25.69
N GLU A 377 -27.19 -16.96 -26.91
CA GLU A 377 -25.96 -17.27 -27.65
C GLU A 377 -25.00 -16.06 -27.74
N TYR A 378 -25.55 -14.87 -27.97
CA TYR A 378 -24.76 -13.64 -28.03
C TYR A 378 -24.14 -13.26 -26.67
N ILE A 379 -24.91 -13.34 -25.57
CA ILE A 379 -24.41 -13.05 -24.21
C ILE A 379 -23.36 -14.09 -23.81
N THR A 380 -23.58 -15.37 -24.12
CA THR A 380 -22.60 -16.44 -23.88
C THR A 380 -21.30 -16.17 -24.64
N ALA A 381 -21.40 -15.81 -25.93
CA ALA A 381 -20.23 -15.42 -26.73
C ALA A 381 -19.56 -14.14 -26.23
N THR A 382 -20.30 -13.25 -25.57
CA THR A 382 -19.77 -12.01 -24.97
C THR A 382 -18.98 -12.31 -23.70
N LEU A 383 -19.49 -13.19 -22.82
CA LEU A 383 -18.82 -13.58 -21.58
C LEU A 383 -17.58 -14.43 -21.82
N ASN A 384 -17.54 -15.21 -22.91
CA ASN A 384 -16.37 -16.02 -23.28
C ASN A 384 -15.25 -15.22 -23.97
N ASN A 385 -15.37 -13.89 -24.10
CA ASN A 385 -14.37 -13.04 -24.74
C ASN A 385 -14.25 -11.72 -23.99
N GLU A 386 -13.13 -11.53 -23.28
CA GLU A 386 -12.90 -10.34 -22.43
C GLU A 386 -13.03 -9.03 -23.21
N ASP A 387 -12.41 -8.91 -24.39
CA ASP A 387 -12.46 -7.70 -25.22
C ASP A 387 -13.89 -7.39 -25.68
N LYS A 388 -14.71 -8.42 -25.91
CA LYS A 388 -16.11 -8.27 -26.29
C LYS A 388 -16.94 -7.83 -25.08
N LEU A 389 -16.75 -8.46 -23.92
CA LEU A 389 -17.44 -8.07 -22.68
C LEU A 389 -17.12 -6.63 -22.29
N ARG A 390 -15.83 -6.25 -22.30
CA ARG A 390 -15.38 -4.91 -21.99
C ARG A 390 -16.02 -3.87 -22.91
N ARG A 391 -16.01 -4.11 -24.23
CA ARG A 391 -16.62 -3.19 -25.22
C ARG A 391 -18.13 -3.08 -25.06
N GLU A 392 -18.83 -4.19 -24.85
CA GLU A 392 -20.28 -4.17 -24.66
C GLU A 392 -20.69 -3.47 -23.37
N LEU A 393 -19.99 -3.69 -22.26
CA LEU A 393 -20.22 -2.95 -21.02
C LEU A 393 -19.93 -1.47 -21.19
N ALA A 394 -18.80 -1.10 -21.84
CA ALA A 394 -18.47 0.30 -22.10
C ALA A 394 -19.56 1.00 -22.91
N ASP A 395 -20.02 0.38 -23.99
CA ASP A 395 -21.08 0.93 -24.84
C ASP A 395 -22.44 0.97 -24.11
N CYS A 396 -22.76 -0.04 -23.29
CA CYS A 396 -23.96 0.02 -22.45
C CYS A 396 -23.90 1.19 -21.45
N LEU A 397 -22.78 1.36 -20.72
CA LEU A 397 -22.63 2.43 -19.73
C LEU A 397 -22.67 3.82 -20.38
N ASP A 398 -21.99 4.03 -21.51
CA ASP A 398 -22.00 5.30 -22.24
C ASP A 398 -23.42 5.66 -22.71
N LYS A 399 -24.09 4.73 -23.41
CA LYS A 399 -25.41 4.98 -23.97
C LYS A 399 -26.48 5.13 -22.90
N LEU A 400 -26.49 4.27 -21.89
CA LEU A 400 -27.47 4.36 -20.81
C LEU A 400 -27.29 5.59 -19.93
N LYS A 401 -26.11 6.21 -19.92
CA LYS A 401 -25.88 7.49 -19.26
C LYS A 401 -26.33 8.69 -20.11
N THR A 402 -26.22 8.61 -21.44
CA THR A 402 -26.36 9.77 -22.33
C THR A 402 -27.67 9.83 -23.13
N LEU A 403 -28.31 8.70 -23.41
CA LEU A 403 -29.57 8.66 -24.15
C LEU A 403 -30.67 9.43 -23.41
N THR A 404 -31.46 10.22 -24.12
CA THR A 404 -32.59 10.96 -23.57
C THR A 404 -33.66 10.01 -23.03
N LEU A 405 -34.19 10.33 -21.85
CA LEU A 405 -35.33 9.64 -21.25
C LEU A 405 -36.65 10.36 -21.56
#